data_AF-A0A1G1XWI8-F1
#
_entry.id   AF-A0A1G1XWI8-F1
#
_cell.length_a   1.000
_cell.length_b   1.000
_cell.length_c   1.000
_cell.angle_alpha   90.00
_cell.angle_beta   90.00
_cell.angle_gamma   90.00
#
_symmetry.space_group_name_H-M   'P 1'
#
loop_
_entity.id
_entity.type
_entity.pdbx_description
1 polymer ?
#
loop_
_entity_poly.entity_id
_entity_poly.type
_entity_poly.pdbx_seq_one_letter_code
_entity_poly.pdbx_strand_id
1 'polypeptide(L)'
;MPKEAVNFIQQVKKLPNSKIEGVYSHFASSEEDQNYTNWQLNNFNWVLEKLEKSNIKIPFKHFACSAAALVESKAHFNLIRLGLGLYGLWPSRQTKKIALKNILG
;
A
#
# COMPACT_ATOMS: atom_id res chain seq x y z
N MET A 1 3.07 8.83 -12.12
CA MET A 1 4.32 8.11 -11.84
C MET A 1 4.83 8.52 -10.45
N PRO A 2 5.85 7.84 -9.88
CA PRO A 2 6.34 8.15 -8.53
C PRO A 2 6.86 9.58 -8.35
N LYS A 3 7.52 10.14 -9.38
CA LYS A 3 8.10 11.50 -9.32
C LYS A 3 7.03 12.58 -9.20
N GLU A 4 5.93 12.48 -9.96
CA GLU A 4 4.88 13.51 -9.89
C GLU A 4 4.14 13.44 -8.54
N ALA A 5 4.02 12.25 -7.94
CA ALA A 5 3.44 12.11 -6.60
C ALA A 5 4.23 12.88 -5.53
N VAL A 6 5.57 12.79 -5.55
CA VAL A 6 6.43 13.56 -4.62
C VAL A 6 6.23 15.06 -4.82
N ASN A 7 6.26 15.53 -6.07
CA ASN A 7 6.08 16.96 -6.38
C ASN A 7 4.71 17.46 -5.94
N PHE A 8 3.65 16.70 -6.21
CA PHE A 8 2.29 17.04 -5.81
C PHE A 8 2.16 17.14 -4.28
N ILE A 9 2.68 16.17 -3.53
CA ILE A 9 2.61 16.18 -2.06
C ILE A 9 3.39 17.36 -1.47
N GLN A 10 4.54 17.72 -2.06
CA GLN A 10 5.29 18.92 -1.68
C GLN A 10 4.50 20.21 -1.95
N GLN A 11 3.69 20.27 -3.00
CA GLN A 11 2.81 21.41 -3.27
C GLN A 11 1.64 21.46 -2.28
N VAL A 12 0.98 20.32 -2.02
CA VAL A 12 -0.11 20.22 -1.03
C VAL A 12 0.37 20.66 0.35
N LYS A 13 1.60 20.30 0.75
CA LYS A 13 2.18 20.71 2.03
C LYS A 13 2.29 22.24 2.22
N LYS A 14 2.33 23.01 1.12
CA LYS A 14 2.39 24.48 1.14
C LYS A 14 1.01 25.15 1.24
N LEU A 15 -0.07 24.40 1.04
CA LEU A 15 -1.42 24.96 1.06
C LEU A 15 -1.83 25.31 2.50
N PRO A 16 -2.27 26.55 2.77
CA PRO A 16 -2.80 26.92 4.07
C PRO A 16 -4.05 26.11 4.38
N ASN A 17 -4.28 25.82 5.67
CA ASN A 17 -5.45 25.08 6.16
C ASN A 17 -5.60 23.63 5.64
N SER A 18 -4.52 23.03 5.11
CA SER A 18 -4.50 21.62 4.73
C SER A 18 -3.49 20.83 5.58
N LYS A 19 -3.84 19.58 5.89
CA LYS A 19 -2.96 18.66 6.61
C LYS A 19 -2.92 17.34 5.87
N ILE A 20 -1.72 16.86 5.60
CA ILE A 20 -1.55 15.53 5.02
C ILE A 20 -1.64 14.51 6.16
N GLU A 21 -2.72 13.75 6.19
CA GLU A 21 -2.93 12.71 7.21
C GLU A 21 -2.46 11.34 6.74
N GLY A 22 -2.50 11.07 5.44
CA GLY A 22 -2.05 9.79 4.92
C GLY A 22 -1.69 9.80 3.44
N VAL A 23 -1.04 8.71 3.02
CA VAL A 23 -0.68 8.42 1.64
C VAL A 23 -0.92 6.94 1.37
N TYR A 24 -1.39 6.63 0.18
CA TYR A 24 -1.70 5.25 -0.18
C TYR A 24 -1.52 4.94 -1.64
N SER A 25 -1.47 3.64 -1.93
CA SER A 25 -1.56 3.08 -3.26
C SER A 25 -2.45 1.83 -3.25
N HIS A 26 -2.74 1.30 -4.43
CA HIS A 26 -3.54 0.09 -4.63
C HIS A 26 -2.83 -0.85 -5.59
N PHE A 27 -2.81 -2.14 -5.26
CA PHE A 27 -2.22 -3.14 -6.13
C PHE A 27 -3.13 -3.33 -7.34
N ALA A 28 -2.55 -3.46 -8.53
CA ALA A 28 -3.37 -3.81 -9.68
C ALA A 28 -3.76 -5.30 -9.64
N SER A 29 -2.83 -6.15 -9.22
CA SER A 29 -3.04 -7.58 -8.99
C SER A 29 -2.01 -8.09 -7.97
N SER A 30 -2.42 -8.25 -6.71
CA SER A 30 -1.52 -8.62 -5.60
C SER A 30 -1.21 -10.11 -5.52
N GLU A 31 -1.99 -10.94 -6.22
CA GLU A 31 -1.95 -12.39 -6.11
C GLU A 31 -1.42 -13.11 -7.35
N GLU A 32 -1.33 -12.43 -8.50
CA GLU A 32 -0.97 -13.05 -9.79
C GLU A 32 0.48 -12.80 -10.21
N ASP A 33 0.98 -11.57 -10.07
CA ASP A 33 2.33 -11.20 -10.50
C ASP A 33 3.14 -10.61 -9.33
N GLN A 34 3.99 -11.45 -8.74
CA GLN A 34 4.86 -11.04 -7.63
C GLN A 34 5.92 -10.02 -8.08
N ASN A 35 6.40 -10.09 -9.33
CA ASN A 35 7.39 -9.14 -9.82
C ASN A 35 6.77 -7.75 -9.98
N TYR A 36 5.55 -7.69 -10.52
CA TYR A 36 4.81 -6.44 -10.62
C TYR A 36 4.42 -5.90 -9.24
N THR A 37 3.95 -6.76 -8.34
CA THR A 37 3.66 -6.41 -6.93
C THR A 37 4.88 -5.81 -6.24
N ASN A 38 6.06 -6.44 -6.38
CA ASN A 38 7.32 -5.92 -5.85
C ASN A 38 7.72 -4.59 -6.48
N TRP A 39 7.54 -4.43 -7.80
CA TRP A 39 7.78 -3.16 -8.49
C TRP A 39 6.88 -2.03 -7.96
N GLN A 40 5.59 -2.31 -7.74
CA GLN A 40 4.66 -1.34 -7.16
C GLN A 40 5.05 -0.96 -5.72
N LEU A 41 5.45 -1.93 -4.89
CA LEU A 41 5.96 -1.69 -3.54
C LEU A 41 7.23 -0.85 -3.53
N ASN A 42 8.20 -1.17 -4.39
CA ASN A 42 9.45 -0.43 -4.49
C ASN A 42 9.20 1.02 -4.88
N ASN A 43 8.30 1.27 -5.82
CA ASN A 43 7.90 2.62 -6.19
C ASN A 43 7.22 3.38 -5.04
N PHE A 44 6.35 2.73 -4.28
CA PHE A 44 5.70 3.36 -3.14
C PHE A 44 6.71 3.68 -2.02
N ASN A 45 7.60 2.75 -1.70
CA ASN A 45 8.69 2.98 -0.75
C ASN A 45 9.62 4.11 -1.20
N TRP A 46 9.95 4.17 -2.49
CA TRP A 46 10.73 5.28 -3.05
C TRP A 46 10.06 6.63 -2.84
N VAL A 47 8.73 6.73 -3.03
CA VAL A 47 7.97 7.96 -2.74
C VAL A 47 8.08 8.31 -1.25
N LEU A 48 7.82 7.34 -0.37
CA LEU A 48 7.90 7.55 1.09
C LEU A 48 9.27 8.06 1.53
N GLU A 49 10.34 7.46 1.02
CA GLU A 49 11.72 7.85 1.31
C GLU A 49 12.01 9.30 0.85
N LYS A 50 11.52 9.68 -0.34
CA LYS A 50 11.69 11.05 -0.86
C LYS A 50 10.93 12.09 -0.05
N LEU A 51 9.74 11.76 0.44
CA LEU A 51 8.97 12.64 1.33
C LEU A 51 9.67 12.80 2.68
N GLU A 52 10.19 11.70 3.24
CA GLU A 52 10.93 11.72 4.50
C GLU A 52 12.21 12.56 4.40
N LYS A 53 12.99 12.40 3.33
CA LYS A 53 14.15 13.25 3.02
C LYS A 53 13.79 14.73 2.82
N SER A 54 12.55 15.03 2.47
CA SER A 54 12.02 16.39 2.36
C SER A 54 11.40 16.89 3.68
N ASN A 55 11.61 16.18 4.78
CA ASN A 55 11.03 16.46 6.10
C ASN A 55 9.48 16.47 6.12
N ILE A 56 8.86 15.75 5.20
CA ILE A 56 7.40 15.56 5.14
C ILE A 56 7.07 14.21 5.81
N LYS A 57 6.70 14.27 7.09
CA LYS A 57 6.25 13.09 7.84
C LYS A 57 4.78 12.81 7.55
N ILE A 58 4.50 11.64 7.00
CA ILE A 58 3.14 11.17 6.71
C ILE A 58 2.68 10.25 7.86
N PRO A 59 1.59 10.58 8.57
CA PRO A 59 1.09 9.77 9.68
C PRO A 59 0.63 8.38 9.27
N PHE A 60 -0.25 8.27 8.28
CA PHE A 60 -0.79 6.98 7.82
C PHE A 60 -0.25 6.60 6.44
N LYS A 61 0.34 5.42 6.35
CA LYS A 61 0.88 4.81 5.14
C LYS A 61 0.13 3.50 4.95
N HIS A 62 -0.57 3.34 3.83
CA HIS A 62 -1.32 2.12 3.60
C HIS A 62 -1.27 1.67 2.15
N PHE A 63 -1.15 0.36 1.94
CA PHE A 63 -1.13 -0.22 0.60
C PHE A 63 -2.06 -1.44 0.56
N ALA A 64 -1.92 -2.34 1.53
CA ALA A 64 -2.70 -3.58 1.60
C ALA A 64 -4.22 -3.36 1.58
N CYS A 65 -4.88 -3.93 0.57
CA CYS A 65 -6.30 -4.26 0.55
C CYS A 65 -6.55 -5.62 1.24
N SER A 66 -7.77 -6.15 1.25
CA SER A 66 -8.05 -7.48 1.82
C SER A 66 -7.18 -8.61 1.25
N ALA A 67 -6.91 -8.61 -0.06
CA ALA A 67 -6.07 -9.64 -0.69
C ALA A 67 -4.62 -9.53 -0.21
N ALA A 68 -4.01 -8.37 -0.42
CA ALA A 68 -2.64 -8.09 -0.03
C ALA A 68 -2.40 -8.20 1.49
N ALA A 69 -3.40 -7.91 2.33
CA ALA A 69 -3.29 -8.11 3.77
C ALA A 69 -3.03 -9.58 4.13
N LEU A 70 -3.54 -10.52 3.33
CA LEU A 70 -3.41 -11.96 3.56
C LEU A 70 -2.15 -12.55 2.92
N VAL A 71 -1.64 -11.97 1.83
CA VAL A 71 -0.58 -12.59 1.01
C VAL A 71 0.72 -11.78 0.90
N GLU A 72 0.72 -10.50 1.28
CA GLU A 72 1.87 -9.60 1.15
C GLU A 72 2.07 -8.76 2.42
N SER A 73 2.80 -9.32 3.40
CA SER A 73 3.03 -8.67 4.69
C SER A 73 3.83 -7.37 4.57
N LYS A 74 4.67 -7.20 3.54
CA LYS A 74 5.43 -5.96 3.32
C LYS A 74 4.53 -4.78 2.96
N ALA A 75 3.28 -5.03 2.57
CA ALA A 75 2.30 -4.01 2.20
C ALA A 75 1.46 -3.49 3.36
N HIS A 76 1.64 -4.02 4.58
CA HIS A 76 0.82 -3.65 5.74
C HIS A 76 1.07 -2.22 6.22
N PHE A 77 2.32 -1.76 6.16
CA PHE A 77 2.75 -0.46 6.70
C PHE A 77 2.17 -0.25 8.11
N ASN A 78 1.51 0.89 8.37
CA ASN A 78 0.86 1.16 9.66
C ASN A 78 -0.68 1.24 9.58
N LEU A 79 -1.25 0.94 8.41
CA LEU A 79 -2.69 0.82 8.22
C LEU A 79 -2.99 -0.12 7.04
N ILE A 80 -3.94 -1.05 7.24
CA ILE A 80 -4.47 -1.91 6.18
C ILE A 80 -5.92 -1.54 5.88
N ARG A 81 -6.39 -1.87 4.67
CA ARG A 81 -7.76 -1.60 4.22
C ARG A 81 -8.51 -2.91 3.98
N LEU A 82 -9.22 -3.36 5.02
CA LEU A 82 -10.08 -4.54 4.91
C LEU A 82 -11.44 -4.16 4.32
N GLY A 83 -11.70 -4.64 3.09
CA GLY A 83 -13.01 -4.59 2.43
C GLY A 83 -13.70 -5.95 2.52
N LEU A 84 -13.58 -6.79 1.48
CA LEU A 84 -14.19 -8.13 1.43
C LEU A 84 -13.86 -9.00 2.66
N GLY A 85 -12.62 -8.93 3.14
CA GLY A 85 -12.20 -9.69 4.32
C GLY A 85 -12.94 -9.32 5.60
N LEU A 86 -13.48 -8.09 5.70
CA LEU A 86 -14.29 -7.66 6.85
C LEU A 86 -15.61 -8.45 6.94
N TYR A 87 -16.13 -8.91 5.81
CA TYR A 87 -17.36 -9.68 5.71
C TYR A 87 -17.13 -11.20 5.71
N GLY A 88 -15.90 -11.65 6.01
CA GLY A 88 -15.50 -13.05 5.95
C GLY A 88 -15.40 -13.62 4.53
N LEU A 89 -15.34 -12.76 3.50
CA LEU A 89 -15.25 -13.18 2.11
C LEU A 89 -13.80 -13.24 1.64
N TRP A 90 -13.47 -14.29 0.88
CA TRP A 90 -12.18 -14.41 0.19
C TRP A 90 -12.14 -13.45 -1.01
N PRO A 91 -11.10 -12.61 -1.15
CA PRO A 91 -10.99 -11.70 -2.29
C PRO A 91 -10.93 -12.42 -3.64
N SER A 92 -10.22 -13.56 -3.69
CA SER A 92 -10.17 -14.45 -4.84
C SER A 92 -9.85 -15.89 -4.42
N ARG A 93 -10.09 -16.85 -5.32
CA ARG A 93 -9.68 -18.26 -5.10
C ARG A 93 -8.16 -18.37 -4.93
N GLN A 94 -7.40 -17.54 -5.63
CA GLN A 94 -5.95 -17.52 -5.58
C GLN A 94 -5.45 -17.00 -4.23
N THR A 95 -6.00 -15.88 -3.73
CA THR A 95 -5.72 -15.39 -2.38
C THR A 95 -5.98 -16.47 -1.33
N LYS A 96 -7.13 -17.17 -1.38
CA LYS A 96 -7.45 -18.26 -0.45
C LYS A 96 -6.39 -19.36 -0.48
N LYS A 97 -5.99 -19.79 -1.68
CA LYS A 97 -4.98 -20.85 -1.86
C LYS A 97 -3.62 -20.43 -1.27
N ILE A 98 -3.15 -19.22 -1.56
CA ILE A 98 -1.87 -18.71 -1.06
C ILE A 98 -1.91 -18.54 0.46
N ALA A 99 -2.96 -17.91 1.00
CA ALA A 99 -3.10 -17.67 2.43
C ALA A 99 -3.11 -18.98 3.24
N LEU A 100 -3.88 -19.98 2.79
CA LEU A 100 -3.93 -21.28 3.48
C LEU A 100 -2.59 -22.03 3.39
N LYS A 101 -1.87 -21.94 2.26
CA LYS A 101 -0.54 -22.52 2.13
C LYS A 101 0.44 -21.91 3.13
N ASN A 102 0.39 -20.60 3.35
CA ASN A 102 1.27 -19.90 4.28
C ASN A 102 0.98 -20.20 5.76
N ILE A 103 -0.23 -20.67 6.08
CA ILE A 103 -0.64 -21.02 7.45
C ILE A 103 -0.36 -22.49 7.78
N LEU A 104 -0.51 -23.38 6.79
CA LEU A 104 -0.46 -24.83 6.96
C LEU A 104 0.90 -25.46 6.60
N GLY A 105 1.77 -24.71 5.91
CA GLY A 105 3.14 -25.12 5.59
C GLY A 105 4.13 -24.57 6.59
#